data_AF-A0A950P0U1-F1
#
_entry.id   AF-A0A950P0U1-F1
#
_cell.length_a   1.000
_cell.length_b   1.000
_cell.length_c   1.000
_cell.angle_alpha   90.00
_cell.angle_beta   90.00
_cell.angle_gamma   90.00
#
_symmetry.space_group_name_H-M   'P 1'
#
loop_
_entity.id
_entity.type
_entity.pdbx_description
1 polymer ?
#
loop_
_entity_poly.entity_id
_entity_poly.type
_entity_poly.pdbx_seq_one_letter_code
_entity_poly.pdbx_strand_id
1 'polypeptide(L)'
;MREARAAARAGYRVDVICLVDSGQVRREVLDAINVHRIGITRHRGAGLFRVVREYVAFAVRASAVAIRLRIRDRAACEHIVQVHAPPDFLIVAGIVPKLLGSKLILDIHDLSRHLYLARFQDRRVAPFANRV
;
A
#
# COMPACT_ATOMS: atom_id res chain seq x y z
N MET A 1 -5.60 7.60 -7.83
CA MET A 1 -6.74 7.17 -8.68
C MET A 1 -6.63 7.58 -10.15
N ARG A 2 -5.90 8.64 -10.53
CA ARG A 2 -5.78 9.06 -11.94
C ARG A 2 -5.21 7.95 -12.84
N GLU A 3 -4.16 7.26 -12.38
CA GLU A 3 -3.54 6.13 -13.08
C GLU A 3 -4.49 4.95 -13.25
N ALA A 4 -5.16 4.52 -12.18
CA ALA A 4 -6.15 3.44 -12.23
C ALA A 4 -7.27 3.73 -13.24
N ARG A 5 -7.74 4.99 -13.32
CA ARG A 5 -8.74 5.41 -14.32
C ARG A 5 -8.19 5.45 -15.75
N ALA A 6 -6.91 5.78 -15.92
CA ALA A 6 -6.27 5.75 -17.23
C ALA A 6 -6.13 4.31 -17.74
N ALA A 7 -5.70 3.39 -16.87
CA ALA A 7 -5.61 1.97 -17.19
C ALA A 7 -6.98 1.36 -17.49
N ALA A 8 -8.01 1.67 -16.70
CA ALA A 8 -9.37 1.21 -16.98
C ALA A 8 -9.89 1.72 -18.34
N ARG A 9 -9.64 3.00 -18.67
CA ARG A 9 -9.99 3.57 -19.99
C ARG A 9 -9.24 2.95 -21.16
N ALA A 10 -8.02 2.46 -20.93
CA ALA A 10 -7.24 1.72 -21.92
C ALA A 10 -7.69 0.25 -22.09
N GLY A 11 -8.76 -0.17 -21.40
CA GLY A 11 -9.32 -1.52 -21.52
C GLY A 11 -8.71 -2.55 -20.57
N TYR A 12 -7.82 -2.14 -19.67
CA TYR A 12 -7.27 -3.05 -18.66
C TYR A 12 -8.30 -3.30 -17.54
N ARG A 13 -8.35 -4.53 -17.04
CA ARG A 13 -9.04 -4.84 -15.79
C ARG A 13 -8.20 -4.31 -14.63
N VAL A 14 -8.76 -3.39 -13.86
CA VAL A 14 -8.05 -2.73 -12.74
C VAL A 14 -8.71 -3.09 -11.41
N ASP A 15 -7.92 -3.65 -10.51
CA ASP A 15 -8.28 -3.92 -9.13
C ASP A 15 -7.42 -3.05 -8.20
N VAL A 16 -8.06 -2.20 -7.39
CA VAL A 16 -7.40 -1.33 -6.42
C VAL A 16 -7.61 -1.88 -5.02
N ILE A 17 -6.51 -2.15 -4.31
CA ILE A 17 -6.54 -2.59 -2.91
C ILE A 17 -6.14 -1.41 -2.03
N CYS A 18 -7.01 -0.98 -1.13
CA CYS A 18 -6.76 0.16 -0.25
C CYS A 18 -7.26 -0.07 1.18
N LEU A 19 -6.95 0.84 2.10
CA LEU A 19 -7.51 0.80 3.46
C LEU A 19 -8.96 1.29 3.46
N VAL A 20 -9.78 0.72 4.35
CA VAL A 20 -11.11 1.26 4.62
C VAL A 20 -11.00 2.51 5.49
N ASP A 21 -11.75 3.55 5.15
CA ASP A 21 -12.02 4.67 6.04
C ASP A 21 -13.38 4.49 6.71
N SER A 22 -13.63 5.23 7.79
CA SER A 22 -14.91 5.19 8.50
C SER A 22 -16.08 5.47 7.55
N GLY A 23 -17.11 4.62 7.59
CA GLY A 23 -18.31 4.76 6.74
C GLY A 23 -18.19 4.24 5.30
N GLN A 24 -17.04 3.69 4.88
CA GLN A 24 -16.86 3.19 3.52
C GLN A 24 -17.21 1.71 3.35
N VAL A 25 -17.78 1.37 2.18
CA VAL A 25 -18.12 -0.01 1.81
C VAL A 25 -16.85 -0.81 1.51
N ARG A 26 -16.78 -2.06 1.99
CA ARG A 26 -15.58 -2.90 1.86
C ARG A 26 -15.22 -3.28 0.43
N ARG A 27 -16.20 -3.31 -0.47
CA ARG A 27 -16.01 -3.57 -1.89
C ARG A 27 -16.97 -2.72 -2.68
N GLU A 28 -16.48 -2.09 -3.72
CA GLU A 28 -17.28 -1.28 -4.63
C GLU A 28 -16.65 -1.30 -6.02
N VAL A 29 -17.45 -1.01 -7.04
CA VAL A 29 -16.97 -0.80 -8.41
C VAL A 29 -17.16 0.67 -8.73
N LEU A 30 -16.07 1.36 -9.00
CA LEU A 30 -16.06 2.79 -9.35
C LEU A 30 -15.44 2.94 -10.73
N ASP A 31 -16.16 3.50 -11.69
CA ASP A 31 -15.66 3.75 -13.06
C ASP A 31 -15.00 2.50 -13.71
N ALA A 32 -15.65 1.33 -13.59
CA ALA A 32 -15.15 0.02 -14.02
C ALA A 32 -13.86 -0.48 -13.30
N ILE A 33 -13.49 0.15 -12.18
CA ILE A 33 -12.37 -0.26 -11.31
C ILE A 33 -12.95 -1.00 -10.10
N ASN A 34 -12.46 -2.21 -9.83
CA ASN A 34 -12.84 -2.97 -8.63
C ASN A 34 -12.03 -2.46 -7.43
N VAL A 35 -12.69 -1.90 -6.43
CA VAL A 35 -12.03 -1.40 -5.22
C VAL A 35 -12.25 -2.37 -4.06
N HIS A 36 -11.16 -2.89 -3.51
CA HIS A 36 -11.13 -3.79 -2.35
C HIS A 36 -10.57 -3.03 -1.15
N ARG A 37 -11.44 -2.64 -0.21
CA ARG A 37 -11.05 -1.91 1.00
C ARG A 37 -10.81 -2.88 2.16
N ILE A 38 -9.60 -2.84 2.72
CA ILE A 38 -9.16 -3.68 3.84
C ILE A 38 -9.44 -2.94 5.15
N GLY A 39 -10.24 -3.57 6.01
CA GLY A 39 -10.56 -3.07 7.35
C GLY A 39 -9.41 -3.20 8.33
N ILE A 40 -8.53 -2.19 8.39
CA ILE A 40 -7.51 -2.06 9.44
C ILE A 40 -7.64 -0.67 10.06
N THR A 41 -8.04 -0.66 11.33
CA THR A 41 -8.11 0.55 12.14
C THR A 41 -6.70 1.02 12.45
N ARG A 42 -6.33 2.20 11.96
CA ARG A 42 -5.06 2.85 12.35
C ARG A 42 -5.21 3.47 13.72
N HIS A 43 -4.43 3.01 14.70
CA HIS A 43 -4.43 3.60 16.03
C HIS A 43 -3.36 4.70 16.12
N ARG A 44 -3.77 5.97 16.10
CA ARG A 44 -2.86 7.09 16.40
C ARG A 44 -2.45 7.01 17.88
N GLY A 45 -1.14 6.98 18.15
CA GLY A 45 -0.58 6.86 19.51
C GLY A 45 -0.20 5.44 19.94
N ALA A 46 -0.32 4.45 19.05
CA ALA A 46 0.13 3.09 19.28
C ALA A 46 1.67 3.01 19.34
N GLY A 47 2.21 2.23 20.28
CA GLY A 47 3.66 1.94 20.34
C GLY A 47 4.17 1.30 19.04
N LEU A 48 5.47 1.46 18.75
CA LEU A 48 6.13 1.05 17.50
C LEU A 48 5.75 -0.38 17.05
N PHE A 49 5.74 -1.33 17.97
CA PHE A 49 5.38 -2.73 17.70
C PHE A 49 3.95 -2.91 17.16
N ARG A 50 2.98 -2.14 17.67
CA ARG A 50 1.59 -2.21 17.21
C ARG A 50 1.46 -1.62 15.81
N VAL A 51 2.17 -0.52 15.54
CA VAL A 51 2.25 0.07 14.19
C VAL A 51 2.81 -0.95 13.19
N VAL A 52 3.95 -1.59 13.50
CA VAL A 52 4.54 -2.63 12.64
C VAL A 52 3.55 -3.78 12.40
N ARG A 53 2.85 -4.25 13.44
CA ARG A 53 1.81 -5.28 13.31
C ARG A 53 0.67 -4.86 12.38
N GLU A 54 0.20 -3.62 12.46
CA GLU A 54 -0.86 -3.09 11.58
C GLU A 54 -0.39 -3.10 10.11
N TYR A 55 0.86 -2.71 9.84
CA TYR A 55 1.44 -2.77 8.49
C TYR A 55 1.59 -4.21 7.98
N VAL A 56 2.11 -5.12 8.80
CA VAL A 56 2.24 -6.54 8.42
C VAL A 56 0.87 -7.16 8.16
N ALA A 57 -0.12 -6.88 9.02
CA ALA A 57 -1.49 -7.37 8.83
C ALA A 57 -2.11 -6.83 7.53
N PHE A 58 -1.84 -5.57 7.18
CA PHE A 58 -2.27 -5.00 5.90
C PHE A 58 -1.59 -5.71 4.73
N ALA A 59 -0.26 -5.86 4.77
CA ALA A 59 0.51 -6.50 3.72
C ALA A 59 0.00 -7.93 3.45
N VAL A 60 -0.17 -8.74 4.50
CA VAL A 60 -0.67 -10.12 4.37
C VAL A 60 -2.08 -10.16 3.77
N ARG A 61 -2.99 -9.29 4.22
CA ARG A 61 -4.35 -9.24 3.68
C ARG A 61 -4.38 -8.77 2.24
N ALA A 62 -3.57 -7.78 1.89
CA ALA A 62 -3.43 -7.29 0.52
C ALA A 62 -2.86 -8.37 -0.40
N SER A 63 -1.80 -9.08 0.03
CA SER A 63 -1.27 -10.25 -0.67
C SER A 63 -2.35 -11.31 -0.89
N ALA A 64 -3.12 -11.66 0.15
CA ALA A 64 -4.16 -12.67 0.03
C ALA A 64 -5.24 -12.28 -1.00
N VAL A 65 -5.63 -11.01 -1.07
CA VAL A 65 -6.56 -10.51 -2.09
C VAL A 65 -5.93 -10.58 -3.48
N ALA A 66 -4.69 -10.11 -3.65
CA ALA A 66 -3.98 -10.16 -4.92
C ALA A 66 -3.80 -11.61 -5.43
N ILE A 67 -3.46 -12.55 -4.54
CA ILE A 67 -3.34 -13.98 -4.86
C ILE A 67 -4.69 -14.54 -5.30
N ARG A 68 -5.79 -14.22 -4.59
CA ARG A 68 -7.13 -14.68 -4.99
C ARG A 68 -7.53 -14.16 -6.37
N LEU A 69 -7.27 -12.88 -6.66
CA LEU A 69 -7.52 -12.29 -7.97
C LEU A 69 -6.68 -12.98 -9.06
N ARG A 70 -5.40 -13.21 -8.77
CA ARG A 70 -4.50 -13.96 -9.65
C ARG A 70 -5.00 -15.37 -9.92
N ILE A 71 -5.44 -16.10 -8.88
CA ILE A 71 -5.94 -17.47 -9.00
C ILE A 71 -7.23 -17.51 -9.84
N ARG A 72 -8.16 -16.59 -9.58
CA ARG A 72 -9.43 -16.50 -10.33
C ARG A 72 -9.19 -16.24 -11.81
N ASP A 73 -8.24 -15.37 -12.11
CA ASP A 73 -7.98 -14.90 -13.46
C ASP A 73 -6.70 -15.56 -14.05
N ARG A 74 -6.31 -16.76 -13.55
CA ARG A 74 -5.06 -17.46 -13.94
C ARG A 74 -4.93 -17.66 -15.45
N ALA A 75 -6.05 -17.91 -16.13
CA ALA A 75 -6.11 -18.26 -17.53
C ALA A 75 -6.31 -17.05 -18.47
N ALA A 76 -6.58 -15.85 -17.95
CA ALA A 76 -7.13 -14.76 -18.76
C ALA A 76 -6.10 -13.70 -19.21
N CYS A 77 -5.12 -13.31 -18.39
CA CYS A 77 -4.24 -12.17 -18.68
C CYS A 77 -2.89 -12.21 -17.94
N GLU A 78 -1.94 -11.39 -18.38
CA GLU A 78 -0.78 -11.00 -17.56
C GLU A 78 -1.23 -10.21 -16.33
N HIS A 79 -0.66 -10.54 -15.16
CA HIS A 79 -0.98 -9.87 -13.89
C HIS A 79 0.15 -8.93 -13.49
N ILE A 80 -0.18 -7.66 -13.26
CA ILE A 80 0.75 -6.64 -12.81
C ILE A 80 0.26 -6.11 -11.46
N VAL A 81 1.13 -6.17 -10.46
CA VAL A 81 0.89 -5.58 -9.13
C VAL A 81 1.68 -4.28 -9.05
N GLN A 82 0.98 -3.15 -8.99
CA GLN A 82 1.59 -1.84 -8.75
C GLN A 82 1.39 -1.45 -7.28
N VAL A 83 2.48 -1.16 -6.58
CA VAL A 83 2.45 -0.70 -5.19
C VAL A 83 2.72 0.80 -5.18
N HIS A 84 1.70 1.57 -4.76
CA HIS A 84 1.73 3.04 -4.70
C HIS A 84 1.35 3.48 -3.27
N ALA A 85 2.29 3.39 -2.33
CA ALA A 85 2.08 3.82 -0.94
C ALA A 85 3.40 4.13 -0.21
N PRO A 86 3.53 5.30 0.45
CA PRO A 86 4.53 5.51 1.49
C PRO A 86 4.00 4.83 2.76
N PRO A 87 4.68 3.84 3.37
CA PRO A 87 6.09 3.48 3.26
C PRO A 87 6.37 2.32 2.30
N ASP A 88 7.55 2.39 1.67
CA ASP A 88 8.04 1.49 0.61
C ASP A 88 8.09 0.00 1.01
N PHE A 89 8.04 -0.33 2.30
CA PHE A 89 7.97 -1.71 2.81
C PHE A 89 6.71 -2.47 2.38
N LEU A 90 5.68 -1.78 1.89
CA LEU A 90 4.48 -2.42 1.33
C LEU A 90 4.76 -3.23 0.07
N ILE A 91 5.94 -3.07 -0.57
CA ILE A 91 6.40 -3.96 -1.64
C ILE A 91 6.39 -5.44 -1.22
N VAL A 92 6.58 -5.74 0.08
CA VAL A 92 6.51 -7.10 0.62
C VAL A 92 5.16 -7.76 0.33
N ALA A 93 4.08 -6.98 0.28
CA ALA A 93 2.76 -7.49 -0.08
C ALA A 93 2.71 -8.02 -1.53
N GLY A 94 3.57 -7.49 -2.41
CA GLY A 94 3.71 -7.89 -3.80
C GLY A 94 4.66 -9.06 -4.05
N ILE A 95 5.49 -9.45 -3.06
CA ILE A 95 6.47 -10.56 -3.22
C ILE A 95 5.75 -11.89 -3.47
N VAL A 96 4.71 -12.20 -2.69
CA VAL A 96 3.99 -13.47 -2.84
C VAL A 96 3.27 -13.56 -4.20
N PRO A 97 2.53 -12.52 -4.67
CA PRO A 97 2.04 -12.48 -6.04
C PRO A 97 3.12 -12.61 -7.11
N LYS A 98 4.31 -12.04 -6.88
CA LYS A 98 5.46 -12.14 -7.81
C LYS A 98 5.97 -13.57 -7.93
N LEU A 99 6.08 -14.30 -6.83
CA LEU A 99 6.44 -15.73 -6.84
C LEU A 99 5.42 -16.59 -7.59
N LEU A 100 4.16 -16.13 -7.70
CA LEU A 100 3.11 -16.77 -8.51
C LEU A 100 3.09 -16.28 -9.97
N GLY A 101 4.15 -15.61 -10.43
CA GLY A 101 4.35 -15.18 -11.81
C GLY A 101 3.74 -13.81 -12.16
N SER A 102 3.34 -13.00 -11.16
CA SER A 102 2.90 -11.62 -11.41
C SER A 102 4.11 -10.69 -11.57
N LYS A 103 4.01 -9.68 -12.45
CA LYS A 103 5.00 -8.60 -12.51
C LYS A 103 4.76 -7.65 -11.33
N LEU A 104 5.82 -7.17 -10.68
CA LEU A 104 5.73 -6.27 -9.53
C LEU A 104 6.41 -4.95 -9.87
N ILE A 105 5.64 -3.87 -9.79
CA ILE A 105 6.12 -2.50 -10.02
C ILE A 105 6.00 -1.76 -8.69
N LEU A 106 7.14 -1.26 -8.18
CA LEU A 106 7.17 -0.34 -7.05
C LEU A 106 7.29 1.07 -7.59
N ASP A 107 6.34 1.90 -7.19
CA ASP A 107 6.18 3.23 -7.72
C ASP A 107 6.42 4.27 -6.62
N ILE A 108 7.70 4.63 -6.45
CA ILE A 108 8.19 5.51 -5.38
C ILE A 108 8.03 6.96 -5.82
N HIS A 109 6.98 7.61 -5.33
CA HIS A 109 6.68 9.00 -5.65
C HIS A 109 7.20 10.01 -4.62
N ASP A 110 7.68 9.55 -3.46
CA ASP A 110 7.86 10.44 -2.32
C ASP A 110 9.31 10.93 -2.15
N LEU A 111 9.48 12.26 -2.16
CA LEU A 111 10.63 12.99 -1.61
C LEU A 111 10.66 12.90 -0.07
N SER A 112 10.29 11.74 0.49
CA SER A 112 10.08 11.49 1.91
C SER A 112 11.29 11.90 2.77
N ARG A 113 12.51 11.82 2.20
CA ARG A 113 13.73 12.30 2.85
C ARG A 113 13.70 13.81 3.13
N HIS A 114 13.20 14.63 2.19
CA HIS A 114 13.10 16.09 2.32
C HIS A 114 11.98 16.52 3.26
N LEU A 115 10.81 15.87 3.21
CA LEU A 115 9.70 16.15 4.12
C LEU A 115 9.96 15.66 5.55
N TYR A 116 10.69 14.56 5.72
CA TYR A 116 11.18 14.11 7.02
C TYR A 116 12.16 15.12 7.62
N LEU A 117 13.14 15.59 6.84
CA LEU A 117 14.05 16.66 7.27
C LEU A 117 13.28 17.94 7.63
N ALA A 118 12.31 18.37 6.81
CA ALA A 118 11.50 19.55 7.10
C ALA A 118 10.59 19.40 8.34
N ARG A 119 10.07 18.20 8.63
CA ARG A 119 9.24 17.94 9.83
C ARG A 119 10.04 17.72 11.11
N PHE A 120 11.30 17.27 11.03
CA PHE A 120 12.10 16.89 12.19
C PHE A 120 13.32 17.81 12.45
N GLN A 121 13.72 18.70 11.53
CA GLN A 121 14.75 19.71 11.83
C GLN A 121 14.30 20.77 12.84
N ASP A 122 13.00 20.98 13.01
CA ASP A 122 12.48 21.96 13.99
C ASP A 122 12.34 21.37 15.42
N ARG A 123 12.67 20.08 15.59
CA ARG A 123 12.89 19.49 16.91
C ARG A 123 14.34 19.07 17.00
N ARG A 124 15.19 20.04 17.33
CA ARG A 124 16.55 19.84 17.82
C ARG A 124 16.54 18.67 18.81
N VAL A 125 17.06 17.54 18.36
CA VAL A 125 17.82 16.64 19.21
C VAL A 125 18.95 17.51 19.77
N ALA A 126 18.77 18.09 20.96
CA ALA A 126 19.87 18.65 21.71
C ALA A 126 20.73 17.46 22.15
N PRO A 127 21.95 17.31 21.61
CA PRO A 127 22.80 16.22 22.01
C PRO A 127 23.38 16.53 23.39
N PHE A 128 23.40 15.50 24.20
CA PHE A 128 24.28 15.26 25.34
C PHE A 128 25.62 16.04 25.25
N ALA A 129 25.66 17.27 25.76
CA ALA A 129 26.86 18.10 25.85
C ALA A 129 26.71 19.10 27.02
N ASN A 130 26.83 18.59 28.24
CA ASN A 130 27.28 19.36 29.40
C ASN A 130 27.55 18.40 30.58
N ARG A 131 28.78 17.86 30.59
CA ARG A 131 29.50 17.40 31.78
C ARG A 131 30.99 17.53 31.49
N VAL A 132 31.56 18.70 31.79
CA VAL A 132 32.84 18.89 32.51
C VAL A 132 32.70 20.20 33.26
#